data_AF-A0A1Y2IAD5-F1
#
_entry.id   AF-A0A1Y2IAD5-F1
#
_cell.length_a   1.000
_cell.length_b   1.000
_cell.length_c   1.000
_cell.angle_alpha   90.00
_cell.angle_beta   90.00
_cell.angle_gamma   90.00
#
_symmetry.space_group_name_H-M   'P 1'
#
loop_
_entity.id
_entity.type
_entity.pdbx_description
1 polymer ?
#
loop_
_entity_poly.entity_id
_entity_poly.type
_entity_poly.pdbx_seq_one_letter_code
_entity_poly.pdbx_strand_id
1 'polypeptide(L)'
;MNFSEHQQAVFLLMKLPPSYNTLSTSLTASHKLGDWTVEWVQGKVLAEESLRSGTSQSVTRISKTKPKPSGPCDFCGSGTHHESTCWKKHPDQRPKKGGKGKGKGKEK
;
A
#
# COMPACT_ATOMS: atom_id res chain seq x y z
N MET A 1 17.42 -21.07 38.34
CA MET A 1 18.27 -20.02 37.72
C MET A 1 17.36 -18.90 37.28
N ASN A 2 17.59 -17.67 37.74
CA ASN A 2 16.88 -16.48 37.24
C ASN A 2 17.76 -15.80 36.21
N PHE A 3 17.26 -15.67 34.98
CA PHE A 3 17.96 -14.97 33.89
C PHE A 3 17.62 -13.48 33.93
N SER A 4 18.58 -12.64 33.55
CA SER A 4 18.33 -11.20 33.37
C SER A 4 17.32 -10.96 32.25
N GLU A 5 16.69 -9.79 32.26
CA GLU A 5 15.66 -9.45 31.27
C GLU A 5 16.19 -9.49 29.83
N HIS A 6 17.37 -8.93 29.58
CA HIS A 6 18.00 -8.99 28.27
C HIS A 6 18.38 -10.42 27.85
N GLN A 7 18.77 -11.30 28.79
CA GLN A 7 19.02 -12.72 28.49
C GLN A 7 17.72 -13.41 28.04
N GLN A 8 16.62 -13.16 28.73
CA GLN A 8 15.31 -13.70 28.37
C GLN A 8 14.87 -13.19 26.97
N ALA A 9 15.09 -11.92 26.68
CA ALA A 9 14.81 -11.31 25.39
C ALA A 9 15.62 -11.96 24.25
N VAL A 10 16.91 -12.24 24.48
CA VAL A 10 17.77 -12.96 23.52
C VAL A 10 17.29 -14.40 23.32
N PHE A 11 16.94 -15.11 24.39
CA PHE A 11 16.40 -16.46 24.26
C PHE A 11 15.12 -16.49 23.42
N LEU A 12 14.26 -15.47 23.54
CA LEU A 12 13.06 -15.36 22.73
C LEU A 12 13.40 -15.29 21.23
N LEU A 13 14.36 -14.44 20.85
CA LEU A 13 14.83 -14.32 19.46
C LEU A 13 15.48 -15.60 18.95
N MET A 14 16.25 -16.31 19.79
CA MET A 14 16.89 -17.58 19.42
C MET A 14 15.89 -18.71 19.16
N LYS A 15 14.66 -18.62 19.68
CA LYS A 15 13.60 -19.60 19.45
C LYS A 15 12.78 -19.32 18.18
N LEU A 16 13.01 -18.19 17.51
CA LEU A 16 12.31 -17.88 16.27
C LEU A 16 12.81 -18.76 15.11
N PRO A 17 11.94 -19.08 14.14
CA PRO A 17 12.35 -19.76 12.92
C PRO A 17 13.42 -18.97 12.14
N PRO A 18 14.26 -19.66 11.32
CA PRO A 18 15.28 -19.00 10.50
C PRO A 18 14.76 -17.89 9.57
N SER A 19 13.47 -17.89 9.24
CA SER A 19 12.82 -16.83 8.47
C SER A 19 12.89 -15.45 9.12
N TYR A 20 13.15 -15.36 10.43
CA TYR A 20 13.30 -14.11 11.18
C TYR A 20 14.77 -13.68 11.37
N ASN A 21 15.74 -14.35 10.74
CA ASN A 21 17.16 -14.00 10.88
C ASN A 21 17.45 -12.54 10.48
N THR A 22 16.72 -12.01 9.49
CA THR A 22 16.82 -10.60 9.07
C THR A 22 16.40 -9.66 10.20
N LEU A 23 15.32 -9.99 10.91
CA LEU A 23 14.87 -9.24 12.09
C LEU A 23 15.95 -9.24 13.16
N SER A 24 16.47 -10.43 13.53
CA SER A 24 17.53 -10.55 14.54
C SER A 24 18.76 -9.70 14.18
N THR A 25 19.21 -9.77 12.92
CA THR A 25 20.36 -8.99 12.44
C THR A 25 20.08 -7.49 12.52
N SER A 26 18.91 -7.05 12.07
CA SER A 26 18.49 -5.64 12.12
C SER A 26 18.43 -5.10 13.54
N LEU A 27 17.87 -5.88 14.48
CA LEU A 27 17.78 -5.49 15.89
C LEU A 27 19.17 -5.35 16.51
N THR A 28 20.05 -6.33 16.31
CA THR A 28 21.44 -6.29 16.83
C THR A 28 22.26 -5.13 16.24
N ALA A 29 21.98 -4.71 15.00
CA ALA A 29 22.64 -3.58 14.38
C ALA A 29 22.12 -2.22 14.88
N SER A 30 20.84 -2.15 15.27
CA SER A 30 20.17 -0.88 15.57
C SER A 30 20.15 -0.53 17.06
N HIS A 31 20.17 -1.53 17.95
CA HIS A 31 20.00 -1.33 19.39
C HIS A 31 21.04 -2.12 20.19
N LYS A 32 21.49 -1.55 21.31
CA LYS A 32 22.41 -2.24 22.23
C LYS A 32 21.68 -3.34 22.99
N LEU A 33 22.36 -4.47 23.18
CA LEU A 33 21.80 -5.66 23.81
C LEU A 33 21.34 -5.44 25.26
N GLY A 34 22.02 -4.55 26.00
CA GLY A 34 21.70 -4.27 27.40
C GLY A 34 20.34 -3.61 27.62
N ASP A 35 19.78 -3.00 26.57
CA ASP A 35 18.53 -2.24 26.63
C ASP A 35 17.31 -3.08 26.19
N TRP A 36 17.51 -4.37 25.93
CA TRP A 36 16.46 -5.24 25.41
C TRP A 36 15.59 -5.78 26.54
N THR A 37 14.30 -5.46 26.48
CA THR A 37 13.28 -6.08 27.32
C THR A 37 12.52 -7.15 26.54
N VAL A 38 11.89 -8.08 27.27
CA VAL A 38 11.07 -9.14 26.65
C VAL A 38 9.90 -8.53 25.86
N GLU A 39 9.22 -7.54 26.46
CA GLU A 39 8.09 -6.85 25.83
C GLU A 39 8.50 -6.13 24.55
N TRP A 40 9.66 -5.48 24.56
CA TRP A 40 10.16 -4.79 23.37
C TRP A 40 10.43 -5.76 22.21
N VAL A 41 11.11 -6.88 22.49
CA VAL A 41 11.37 -7.92 21.48
C VAL A 41 10.06 -8.51 20.95
N GLN A 42 9.09 -8.81 21.83
CA GLN A 42 7.77 -9.28 21.42
C GLN A 42 7.09 -8.30 20.46
N GLY A 43 7.11 -7.01 20.77
CA GLY A 43 6.57 -5.96 19.90
C GLY A 43 7.25 -5.93 18.51
N LYS A 44 8.57 -6.13 18.45
CA LYS A 44 9.30 -6.21 17.18
C LYS A 44 8.94 -7.44 16.35
N VAL A 45 8.79 -8.60 16.98
CA VAL A 45 8.38 -9.84 16.31
C VAL A 45 6.95 -9.71 15.76
N LEU A 46 6.04 -9.16 16.55
CA LEU A 46 4.65 -8.94 16.11
C LEU A 46 4.57 -7.94 14.94
N ALA A 47 5.37 -6.87 14.98
CA ALA A 47 5.44 -5.92 13.87
C ALA A 47 5.97 -6.56 12.58
N GLU A 48 7.04 -7.35 12.68
CA GLU A 48 7.58 -8.13 11.54
C GLU A 48 6.53 -9.08 10.98
N GLU A 49 5.79 -9.79 11.84
CA GLU A 49 4.76 -10.72 11.38
C GLU A 49 3.57 -10.00 10.72
N SER A 50 3.20 -8.83 11.23
CA SER A 50 2.20 -7.98 10.58
C SER A 50 2.63 -7.59 9.17
N LEU A 51 3.92 -7.27 8.97
CA LEU A 51 4.47 -6.96 7.66
C LEU A 51 4.50 -8.19 6.73
N ARG A 52 4.89 -9.35 7.25
CA ARG A 52 4.92 -10.61 6.47
C ARG A 52 3.52 -11.07 6.06
N SER A 53 2.55 -10.95 6.98
CA SER A 53 1.13 -11.23 6.72
C SER A 53 0.55 -10.27 5.68
N GLY A 54 0.89 -8.97 5.78
CA GLY A 54 0.52 -7.97 4.78
C GLY A 54 1.19 -8.19 3.42
N THR A 55 2.41 -8.72 3.38
CA THR A 55 3.15 -8.97 2.13
C THR A 55 2.58 -10.14 1.32
N SER A 56 1.87 -11.08 1.97
CA SER A 56 1.16 -12.16 1.26
C SER A 56 -0.09 -11.68 0.52
N GLN A 57 -0.58 -10.46 0.81
CA GLN A 57 -1.66 -9.81 0.08
C GLN A 57 -1.14 -8.52 -0.56
N SER A 58 -0.90 -8.55 -1.88
CA SER A 58 -0.56 -7.39 -2.72
C SER A 58 0.94 -7.12 -2.93
N VAL A 59 1.59 -8.02 -3.66
CA VAL A 59 2.46 -7.58 -4.76
C VAL A 59 1.60 -7.44 -6.02
N THR A 60 0.61 -6.54 -5.99
CA THR A 60 0.08 -5.96 -7.22
C THR A 60 0.61 -4.54 -7.28
N ARG A 61 1.77 -4.39 -7.93
CA ARG A 61 2.27 -3.07 -8.36
C ARG A 61 1.19 -2.39 -9.20
N ILE A 62 0.38 -1.55 -8.58
CA ILE A 62 -0.38 -0.55 -9.33
C ILE A 62 0.53 0.67 -9.40
N SER A 63 1.44 0.63 -10.36
CA SER A 63 2.12 1.81 -10.88
C SER A 63 1.04 2.84 -11.16
N LYS A 64 1.03 3.98 -10.45
CA LYS A 64 0.20 5.14 -10.76
C LYS A 64 0.71 5.81 -12.04
N THR A 65 0.77 5.09 -13.16
CA THR A 65 0.80 5.75 -14.46
C THR A 65 -0.62 6.19 -14.73
N LYS A 66 -0.86 7.50 -14.70
CA LYS A 66 -2.13 8.09 -15.14
C LYS A 66 -2.50 7.44 -16.49
N PRO A 67 -3.70 6.86 -16.66
CA PRO A 67 -4.11 6.39 -17.97
C PRO A 67 -4.08 7.59 -18.92
N LYS A 68 -3.29 7.45 -19.99
CA LYS A 68 -3.30 8.41 -21.11
C LYS A 68 -4.74 8.46 -21.64
N PRO A 69 -5.34 9.63 -21.87
CA PRO A 69 -6.71 9.71 -22.36
C PRO A 69 -6.79 8.96 -23.70
N SER A 70 -7.48 7.83 -23.68
CA SER A 70 -7.68 6.99 -24.85
C SER A 70 -8.86 7.55 -25.63
N GLY A 71 -8.59 8.44 -26.56
CA GLY A 71 -9.55 8.85 -27.59
C GLY A 71 -10.20 10.23 -27.41
N PRO A 72 -11.00 10.65 -28.41
CA PRO A 72 -11.79 11.88 -28.35
C PRO A 72 -12.75 11.87 -27.17
N CYS A 73 -12.91 13.02 -26.53
CA CYS A 73 -13.86 13.19 -25.42
C CYS A 73 -15.28 12.83 -25.87
N ASP A 74 -15.95 11.96 -25.12
CA ASP A 74 -17.29 11.47 -25.44
C ASP A 74 -18.38 12.57 -25.51
N PHE A 75 -18.11 13.75 -24.94
CA PHE A 75 -19.09 14.85 -24.89
C PHE A 75 -18.92 15.87 -26.03
N CYS A 76 -17.68 16.18 -26.43
CA CYS A 76 -17.42 17.19 -27.47
C CYS A 76 -16.71 16.62 -28.71
N GLY A 77 -16.35 15.34 -28.70
CA GLY A 77 -15.60 14.69 -29.78
C GLY A 77 -14.15 15.13 -29.92
N SER A 78 -13.62 15.99 -29.05
CA SER A 78 -12.24 16.50 -29.19
C SER A 78 -11.21 15.64 -28.45
N GLY A 79 -10.11 15.29 -29.10
CA GLY A 79 -9.02 14.47 -28.52
C GLY A 79 -8.04 15.22 -27.62
N THR A 80 -8.32 16.47 -27.24
CA THR A 80 -7.34 17.35 -26.59
C THR A 80 -7.49 17.43 -25.07
N HIS A 81 -8.49 16.78 -24.50
CA HIS A 81 -8.73 16.81 -23.06
C HIS A 81 -9.48 15.57 -22.56
N HIS A 82 -9.41 15.33 -21.25
CA HIS A 82 -10.18 14.31 -20.56
C HIS A 82 -11.60 14.83 -20.29
N GLU A 83 -12.61 13.95 -20.29
CA GLU A 83 -14.02 14.28 -20.03
C GLU A 83 -14.21 15.26 -18.86
N SER A 84 -13.51 15.03 -17.76
CA SER A 84 -13.58 15.87 -16.55
C SER A 84 -13.18 17.34 -16.77
N THR A 85 -12.40 17.65 -17.80
CA THR A 85 -12.01 19.01 -18.19
C THR A 85 -12.76 19.56 -19.41
N CYS A 86 -13.68 18.80 -20.02
CA CYS A 86 -14.48 19.25 -21.17
C CYS A 86 -15.31 20.50 -20.86
N TRP A 87 -15.93 20.52 -19.68
CA TRP A 87 -16.81 21.59 -19.24
C TRP A 87 -16.11 22.92 -18.97
N LYS A 88 -14.76 22.95 -18.93
CA LYS A 88 -14.03 24.23 -18.84
C LYS A 88 -14.09 25.02 -20.15
N LYS A 89 -14.16 24.34 -21.30
CA LYS A 89 -14.28 24.98 -22.62
C LYS A 89 -15.74 25.12 -23.08
N HIS A 90 -16.62 24.22 -22.64
CA HIS A 90 -18.04 24.23 -22.98
C HIS A 90 -18.92 24.22 -21.72
N PRO A 91 -18.91 25.30 -20.92
CA PRO A 91 -19.66 25.34 -19.66
C PRO A 91 -21.17 25.23 -19.85
N ASP A 92 -21.69 25.75 -20.97
CA ASP A 92 -23.13 25.76 -21.28
C ASP A 92 -23.69 24.39 -21.67
N GLN A 93 -22.82 23.48 -22.14
CA GLN A 93 -23.20 22.12 -22.50
C GLN A 93 -23.11 21.16 -21.31
N ARG A 94 -22.73 21.64 -20.13
CA ARG A 94 -22.57 20.82 -18.94
C ARG A 94 -23.91 20.18 -18.55
N PRO A 95 -24.01 18.84 -18.54
CA PRO A 95 -25.23 18.17 -18.12
C PRO A 95 -25.53 18.57 -16.68
N LYS A 96 -26.76 19.03 -16.44
CA LYS A 96 -27.25 19.34 -15.10
C LYS A 96 -27.18 18.06 -14.27
N LYS A 97 -26.61 18.17 -13.07
CA LYS A 97 -26.27 17.05 -12.18
C LYS A 97 -27.53 16.30 -11.77
N GLY A 98 -27.90 15.28 -12.54
CA GLY A 98 -29.07 14.43 -12.29
C GLY A 98 -29.45 13.65 -13.54
N GLY A 99 -28.79 12.52 -13.80
CA GLY A 99 -29.12 11.72 -14.97
C GLY A 99 -28.21 10.52 -15.17
N LYS A 100 -28.55 9.43 -14.50
CA LYS A 100 -28.07 8.05 -14.65
C LYS A 100 -27.83 7.67 -16.13
N GLY A 101 -26.63 7.17 -16.43
CA GLY A 101 -26.24 6.75 -17.79
C GLY A 101 -27.10 5.61 -18.37
N LYS A 102 -27.28 5.65 -19.69
CA LYS A 102 -27.68 4.56 -20.59
C LYS A 102 -27.48 5.13 -22.01
N GLY A 103 -26.51 4.71 -22.81
CA GLY A 103 -26.38 3.39 -23.43
C GLY A 103 -25.97 3.63 -24.88
N LYS A 104 -25.04 2.82 -25.40
CA LYS A 104 -24.54 2.83 -26.78
C LYS A 104 -25.68 2.84 -27.80
N GLY A 105 -25.65 3.80 -28.73
CA GLY A 105 -26.26 3.68 -30.05
C GLY A 105 -25.16 3.68 -31.10
N LYS A 106 -24.74 2.49 -31.54
CA LYS A 106 -24.07 2.34 -32.84
C LYS A 106 -25.21 2.32 -33.86
N GLU A 107 -25.25 3.28 -34.76
CA GLU A 107 -25.96 3.12 -36.04
C GLU A 107 -24.98 3.36 -37.18
N LYS A 108 -25.25 2.65 -38.28
CA LYS A 108 -24.32 2.19 -39.29
C LYS A 108 -24.28 3.14 -40.49
#